data_AF-Q8RWY1-F1
#
_entry.id   AF-Q8RWY1-F1
#
_cell.length_a   1.000
_cell.length_b   1.000
_cell.length_c   1.000
_cell.angle_alpha   90.00
_cell.angle_beta   90.00
_cell.angle_gamma   90.00
#
_symmetry.space_group_name_H-M   'P 1'
#
loop_
_entity.id
_entity.type
_entity.pdbx_description
1 polymer ?
#
loop_
_entity_poly.entity_id
_entity_poly.type
_entity_poly.pdbx_seq_one_letter_code
_entity_poly.pdbx_strand_id
1 'polypeptide(L)'
;MVQPRFVRPTQSSPSSISGEPNSSNLYVANCGPAVGLTHNAIAAVFAEFGEVNGVYAADDSGVRVIVSFADPFSAKAALEALSGRPCPDLKGRSLHIRYSVLQLPSETQVNDCVPVSLIDSELNIPGLFLLPDFVTVAEEQQLLAAVDARHWIGLAKRRVQHYGYEFCYGTRNVDTKKRLGELPSFVSPILERIYLFPNFDNGSASLNLDQLTVNEYPSGVGLSPHIDTHSAFEDCIFSLSLAGPCIMEFRRYSVSTWKASTTDAEKSGDSSCIKKALYLPPRSMLLLSGEARYAWNHYIPHHKIDKVKDKVIRRSSRRVSFTLRKVRNHPCSCKYPQYCDSQQQM
;
A
#
# COMPACT_ATOMS: atom_id res chain seq x y z
N MET A 1 -5.70 -22.93 0.59
CA MET A 1 -6.56 -22.55 1.73
C MET A 1 -6.06 -21.23 2.29
N VAL A 2 -6.95 -20.25 2.50
CA VAL A 2 -6.60 -19.00 3.20
C VAL A 2 -6.32 -19.35 4.66
N GLN A 3 -5.17 -18.94 5.21
CA GLN A 3 -4.90 -19.16 6.63
C GLN A 3 -5.92 -18.40 7.49
N PRO A 4 -6.48 -19.03 8.54
CA PRO A 4 -7.38 -18.35 9.46
C PRO A 4 -6.71 -17.12 10.08
N ARG A 5 -7.40 -15.98 10.07
CA ARG A 5 -6.90 -14.73 10.65
C ARG A 5 -7.35 -14.64 12.09
N PHE A 6 -6.44 -14.33 13.00
CA PHE A 6 -6.75 -14.13 14.41
C PHE A 6 -6.47 -12.70 14.82
N VAL A 7 -7.31 -12.15 15.69
CA VAL A 7 -7.17 -10.78 16.21
C VAL A 7 -7.30 -10.75 17.72
N ARG A 8 -6.79 -9.67 18.33
CA ARG A 8 -7.01 -9.41 19.75
C ARG A 8 -8.51 -9.17 19.99
N PRO A 9 -9.13 -9.75 21.03
CA PRO A 9 -10.49 -9.42 21.42
C PRO A 9 -10.63 -7.89 21.64
N THR A 10 -11.66 -7.28 21.10
CA THR A 10 -12.02 -5.88 21.41
C THR A 10 -12.53 -5.81 22.84
N GLN A 11 -12.14 -4.79 23.61
CA GLN A 11 -12.62 -4.58 24.98
C GLN A 11 -14.06 -4.06 25.07
N SER A 12 -14.88 -4.25 24.03
CA SER A 12 -16.24 -3.72 23.94
C SER A 12 -17.27 -4.85 23.99
N SER A 13 -17.44 -5.44 25.16
CA SER A 13 -18.64 -6.19 25.53
C SER A 13 -18.85 -5.96 27.03
N PRO A 14 -19.88 -5.19 27.44
CA PRO A 14 -20.12 -4.89 28.86
C PRO A 14 -20.55 -6.10 29.71
N SER A 15 -20.49 -7.32 29.17
CA SER A 15 -21.01 -8.53 29.79
C SER A 15 -19.94 -9.60 30.09
N SER A 16 -18.65 -9.23 30.19
CA SER A 16 -17.65 -10.16 30.71
C SER A 16 -17.79 -10.25 32.23
N ILE A 17 -18.55 -11.23 32.71
CA ILE A 17 -18.54 -11.63 34.13
C ILE A 17 -17.11 -12.04 34.48
N SER A 18 -16.60 -11.57 35.63
CA SER A 18 -15.25 -11.87 36.09
C SER A 18 -15.01 -13.39 36.17
N GLY A 19 -14.21 -13.93 35.25
CA GLY A 19 -13.78 -15.33 35.27
C GLY A 19 -14.12 -16.15 34.02
N GLU A 20 -14.93 -15.66 33.09
CA GLU A 20 -15.19 -16.39 31.83
C GLU A 20 -14.03 -16.30 30.83
N PRO A 21 -13.73 -17.40 30.10
CA PRO A 21 -12.69 -17.40 29.08
C PRO A 21 -13.13 -16.60 27.84
N ASN A 22 -12.29 -15.66 27.41
CA ASN A 22 -12.61 -14.76 26.29
C ASN A 22 -12.52 -15.42 24.90
N SER A 23 -11.84 -16.56 24.78
CA SER A 23 -11.75 -17.34 23.54
C SER A 23 -11.11 -18.72 23.74
N SER A 24 -11.36 -19.65 22.83
CA SER A 24 -10.63 -20.91 22.68
C SER A 24 -9.29 -20.79 21.97
N ASN A 25 -8.91 -19.60 21.49
CA ASN A 25 -7.64 -19.40 20.79
C ASN A 25 -6.69 -18.51 21.61
N LEU A 26 -5.41 -18.86 21.57
CA LEU A 26 -4.35 -18.17 22.28
C LEU A 26 -3.31 -17.66 21.28
N TYR A 27 -3.00 -16.38 21.37
CA TYR A 27 -1.79 -15.82 20.79
C TYR A 27 -0.62 -16.11 21.72
N VAL A 28 0.40 -16.80 21.21
CA VAL A 28 1.57 -17.24 21.98
C VAL A 28 2.83 -16.69 21.31
N ALA A 29 3.48 -15.73 21.96
CA ALA A 29 4.77 -15.21 21.52
C ALA A 29 5.95 -15.92 22.18
N ASN A 30 7.13 -15.78 21.57
CA ASN A 30 8.38 -16.46 21.97
C ASN A 30 8.36 -17.97 21.72
N CYS A 31 7.58 -18.43 20.75
CA CYS A 31 7.59 -19.81 20.27
C CYS A 31 7.26 -19.89 18.78
N GLY A 32 7.81 -20.87 18.08
CA GLY A 32 7.60 -21.08 16.65
C GLY A 32 8.87 -21.53 15.91
N PRO A 33 8.77 -21.77 14.59
CA PRO A 33 9.85 -22.34 13.80
C PRO A 33 11.16 -21.54 13.81
N ALA A 34 11.08 -20.20 13.79
CA ALA A 34 12.26 -19.33 13.77
C ALA A 34 13.04 -19.33 15.10
N VAL A 35 12.43 -19.82 16.19
CA VAL A 35 13.10 -20.08 17.47
C VAL A 35 13.41 -21.57 17.71
N GLY A 36 13.31 -22.39 16.66
CA GLY A 36 13.65 -23.81 16.69
C GLY A 36 12.63 -24.69 17.41
N LEU A 37 11.34 -24.32 17.36
CA LEU A 37 10.22 -25.11 17.88
C LEU A 37 9.23 -25.42 16.74
N THR A 38 8.88 -26.69 16.56
CA THR A 38 7.89 -27.09 15.54
C THR A 38 6.48 -26.84 16.07
N HIS A 39 5.52 -26.69 15.15
CA HIS A 39 4.10 -26.59 15.52
C HIS A 39 3.62 -27.83 16.30
N ASN A 40 4.13 -29.01 15.96
CA ASN A 40 3.81 -30.25 16.68
C ASN A 40 4.35 -30.26 18.11
N ALA A 41 5.58 -29.76 18.32
CA ALA A 41 6.15 -29.64 19.66
C ALA A 41 5.34 -28.65 20.52
N ILE A 42 4.90 -27.53 19.94
CA ILE A 42 4.03 -26.58 20.61
C ILE A 42 2.67 -27.22 20.92
N ALA A 43 2.07 -27.91 19.95
CA ALA A 43 0.78 -28.58 20.14
C ALA A 43 0.82 -29.61 21.27
N ALA A 44 1.89 -30.40 21.37
CA ALA A 44 2.06 -31.41 22.41
C ALA A 44 2.06 -30.81 23.83
N VAL A 45 2.73 -29.68 24.03
CA VAL A 45 2.76 -28.97 25.33
C VAL A 45 1.39 -28.39 25.68
N PHE A 46 0.70 -27.81 24.71
CA PHE A 46 -0.62 -27.24 24.95
C PHE A 46 -1.70 -28.33 25.10
N ALA A 47 -1.50 -29.53 24.55
CA ALA A 47 -2.43 -30.65 24.66
C ALA A 47 -2.62 -31.18 26.09
N GLU A 48 -1.70 -30.86 27.02
CA GLU A 48 -1.86 -31.20 28.45
C GLU A 48 -3.07 -30.51 29.09
N PHE A 49 -3.52 -29.39 28.52
CA PHE A 49 -4.65 -28.61 29.04
C PHE A 49 -5.98 -28.97 28.40
N GLY A 50 -5.98 -29.70 27.28
CA GLY A 50 -7.17 -30.10 26.53
C GLY A 50 -6.89 -30.32 25.05
N GLU A 51 -7.94 -30.64 24.28
CA GLU A 51 -7.81 -30.96 22.86
C GLU A 51 -7.38 -29.72 22.03
N VAL A 52 -6.28 -29.84 21.30
CA VAL A 52 -5.74 -28.79 20.43
C VAL A 52 -6.17 -29.06 18.98
N ASN A 53 -7.03 -28.20 18.44
CA ASN A 53 -7.46 -28.22 17.03
C ASN A 53 -6.31 -27.94 16.06
N GLY A 54 -5.33 -27.14 16.49
CA GLY A 54 -4.14 -26.88 15.69
C GLY A 54 -3.27 -25.72 16.20
N VAL A 55 -2.08 -25.64 15.61
CA VAL A 55 -1.12 -24.55 15.82
C VAL A 55 -0.82 -23.88 14.48
N TYR A 56 -1.07 -22.58 14.41
CA TYR A 56 -0.97 -21.77 13.20
C TYR A 56 0.07 -20.67 13.39
N ALA A 57 0.75 -20.22 12.32
CA ALA A 57 1.59 -19.04 12.41
C ALA A 57 0.72 -17.80 12.72
N ALA A 58 1.10 -16.99 13.72
CA ALA A 58 0.37 -15.76 14.02
C ALA A 58 0.72 -14.62 13.05
N ASP A 59 1.94 -14.63 12.54
CA ASP A 59 2.49 -13.73 11.54
C ASP A 59 3.69 -14.42 10.85
N ASP A 60 4.35 -13.76 9.90
CA ASP A 60 5.47 -14.37 9.16
C ASP A 60 6.81 -14.31 9.93
N SER A 61 6.82 -13.86 11.19
CA SER A 61 8.06 -13.78 11.97
C SER A 61 8.61 -15.15 12.36
N GLY A 62 7.75 -16.17 12.37
CA GLY A 62 8.08 -17.51 12.84
C GLY A 62 8.39 -17.60 14.34
N VAL A 63 8.19 -16.53 15.11
CA VAL A 63 8.44 -16.49 16.58
C VAL A 63 7.16 -16.34 17.40
N ARG A 64 6.00 -16.38 16.72
CA ARG A 64 4.66 -16.29 17.31
C ARG A 64 3.71 -17.26 16.61
N VAL A 65 2.84 -17.89 17.38
CA VAL A 65 1.82 -18.81 16.87
C VAL A 65 0.47 -18.52 17.50
N ILE A 66 -0.57 -19.08 16.88
CA ILE A 66 -1.89 -19.22 17.45
C ILE A 66 -2.09 -20.69 17.81
N VAL A 67 -2.43 -20.96 19.07
CA VAL A 67 -2.89 -22.28 19.52
C VAL A 67 -4.41 -22.23 19.62
N SER A 68 -5.09 -23.14 18.93
CA SER A 68 -6.55 -23.26 18.93
C SER A 68 -6.96 -24.50 19.72
N PHE A 69 -7.73 -24.31 20.78
CA PHE A 69 -8.33 -25.40 21.56
C PHE A 69 -9.75 -25.71 21.08
N ALA A 70 -10.21 -26.94 21.35
CA ALA A 70 -11.60 -27.34 21.15
C ALA A 70 -12.56 -26.54 22.04
N ASP A 71 -12.13 -26.18 23.26
CA ASP A 71 -12.94 -25.46 24.23
C ASP A 71 -12.19 -24.25 24.85
N PRO A 72 -12.91 -23.24 25.35
CA PRO A 72 -12.31 -22.04 25.90
C PRO A 72 -11.76 -22.22 27.33
N PHE A 73 -12.14 -23.27 28.06
CA PHE A 73 -11.64 -23.52 29.42
C PHE A 73 -10.21 -24.07 29.39
N SER A 74 -9.89 -24.96 28.45
CA SER A 74 -8.53 -25.42 28.19
C SER A 74 -7.60 -24.28 27.79
N ALA A 75 -8.08 -23.35 26.96
CA ALA A 75 -7.33 -22.15 26.62
C ALA A 75 -7.02 -21.27 27.85
N LYS A 76 -7.99 -21.11 28.76
CA LYS A 76 -7.79 -20.40 30.03
C LYS A 76 -6.76 -21.09 30.92
N ALA A 77 -6.89 -22.40 31.11
CA ALA A 77 -5.98 -23.19 31.93
C ALA A 77 -4.53 -23.10 31.41
N ALA A 78 -4.34 -23.24 30.10
CA ALA A 78 -3.03 -23.09 29.47
C ALA A 78 -2.45 -21.68 29.63
N LEU A 79 -3.28 -20.63 29.48
CA LEU A 79 -2.85 -19.24 29.68
C LEU A 79 -2.37 -19.01 31.12
N GLU A 80 -3.14 -19.45 32.12
CA GLU A 80 -2.82 -19.27 33.53
C GLU A 80 -1.59 -20.08 33.97
N ALA A 81 -1.38 -21.26 33.38
CA ALA A 81 -0.25 -22.13 33.69
C ALA A 81 1.06 -21.70 33.01
N LEU A 82 1.01 -21.28 31.74
CA LEU A 82 2.22 -21.10 30.91
C LEU A 82 2.63 -19.64 30.70
N SER A 83 1.72 -18.67 30.83
CA SER A 83 2.04 -17.26 30.54
C SER A 83 3.03 -16.69 31.54
N GLY A 84 4.16 -16.16 31.04
CA GLY A 84 5.22 -15.55 31.83
C GLY A 84 6.13 -16.54 32.58
N ARG A 85 5.88 -17.85 32.47
CA ARG A 85 6.66 -18.88 33.19
C ARG A 85 7.55 -19.66 32.21
N PRO A 86 8.78 -20.04 32.61
CA PRO A 86 9.62 -20.91 31.80
C PRO A 86 8.94 -22.26 31.56
N CYS A 87 8.87 -22.69 30.30
CA CYS A 87 8.34 -24.01 29.92
C CYS A 87 9.51 -24.93 29.53
N PRO A 88 9.88 -25.93 30.35
CA PRO A 88 10.99 -26.85 30.08
C PRO A 88 10.88 -27.56 28.73
N ASP A 89 9.68 -28.03 28.39
CA ASP A 89 9.40 -28.76 27.14
C ASP A 89 9.53 -27.88 25.88
N LEU A 90 9.49 -26.56 26.06
CA LEU A 90 9.77 -25.57 25.02
C LEU A 90 11.14 -24.91 25.20
N LYS A 91 12.14 -25.71 25.63
CA LYS A 91 13.54 -25.30 25.85
C LYS A 91 13.69 -24.19 26.90
N GLY A 92 12.89 -24.26 27.96
CA GLY A 92 12.91 -23.30 29.07
C GLY A 92 12.42 -21.90 28.71
N ARG A 93 11.73 -21.72 27.58
CA ARG A 93 11.26 -20.40 27.14
C ARG A 93 10.10 -19.91 27.98
N SER A 94 10.12 -18.63 28.35
CA SER A 94 8.95 -17.95 28.92
C SER A 94 8.04 -17.46 27.80
N LEU A 95 6.80 -17.95 27.78
CA LEU A 95 5.82 -17.58 26.77
C LEU A 95 5.08 -16.31 27.17
N HIS A 96 4.71 -15.47 26.18
CA HIS A 96 3.74 -14.41 26.43
C HIS A 96 2.43 -14.80 25.75
N ILE A 97 1.43 -15.16 26.58
CA ILE A 97 0.16 -15.69 26.12
C ILE A 97 -0.95 -14.67 26.34
N ARG A 98 -1.79 -14.48 25.33
CA ARG A 98 -3.02 -13.68 25.41
C ARG A 98 -4.14 -14.40 24.67
N TYR A 99 -5.38 -14.16 25.07
CA TYR A 99 -6.53 -14.57 24.25
C TYR A 99 -6.47 -13.91 22.86
N SER A 100 -6.86 -14.69 21.87
CA SER A 100 -7.05 -14.26 20.50
C SER A 100 -8.39 -14.81 20.02
N VAL A 101 -9.11 -14.08 19.18
CA VAL A 101 -10.32 -14.60 18.54
C VAL A 101 -10.04 -14.91 17.09
N LEU A 102 -10.64 -15.99 16.59
CA LEU A 102 -10.70 -16.23 15.15
C LEU A 102 -11.51 -15.08 14.54
N GLN A 103 -10.85 -14.25 13.75
CA GLN A 103 -11.54 -13.38 12.83
C GLN A 103 -12.00 -14.27 11.67
N LEU A 104 -13.20 -14.83 11.82
CA LEU A 104 -13.98 -15.29 10.66
C LEU A 104 -13.91 -14.18 9.61
N PRO A 105 -13.78 -14.48 8.30
CA PRO A 105 -13.88 -13.47 7.25
C PRO A 105 -15.16 -12.71 7.50
N SER A 106 -14.99 -11.55 8.10
CA SER A 106 -16.11 -10.96 8.76
C SER A 106 -16.84 -10.26 7.62
N GLU A 107 -18.10 -10.60 7.38
CA GLU A 107 -18.98 -9.75 6.58
C GLU A 107 -19.11 -8.34 7.20
N THR A 108 -18.47 -8.07 8.34
CA THR A 108 -18.27 -6.75 8.93
C THR A 108 -17.79 -5.74 7.88
N GLN A 109 -18.77 -4.94 7.47
CA GLN A 109 -18.68 -3.67 6.78
C GLN A 109 -18.10 -3.74 5.37
N VAL A 110 -18.92 -4.27 4.47
CA VAL A 110 -18.90 -3.97 3.03
C VAL A 110 -18.89 -2.46 2.73
N ASN A 111 -19.19 -1.59 3.69
CA ASN A 111 -19.43 -0.17 3.45
C ASN A 111 -18.22 0.67 3.00
N ASP A 112 -16.96 0.19 3.07
CA ASP A 112 -15.82 1.02 2.64
C ASP A 112 -14.82 0.34 1.69
N CYS A 113 -15.06 -0.89 1.24
CA CYS A 113 -14.21 -1.50 0.22
C CYS A 113 -14.61 -0.97 -1.17
N VAL A 114 -13.90 0.06 -1.64
CA VAL A 114 -14.01 0.55 -3.03
C VAL A 114 -13.76 -0.63 -3.98
N PRO A 115 -14.70 -0.99 -4.88
CA PRO A 115 -14.48 -2.03 -5.86
C PRO A 115 -13.23 -1.73 -6.70
N VAL A 116 -12.37 -2.73 -6.86
CA VAL A 116 -11.12 -2.60 -7.61
C VAL A 116 -11.30 -3.15 -9.02
N SER A 117 -11.21 -2.26 -9.99
CA SER A 117 -11.21 -2.57 -11.42
C SER A 117 -9.84 -3.05 -11.89
N LEU A 118 -9.83 -3.83 -12.98
CA LEU A 118 -8.61 -4.37 -13.58
C LEU A 118 -8.15 -3.59 -14.81
N ILE A 119 -9.04 -2.80 -15.40
CA ILE A 119 -8.80 -1.97 -16.59
C ILE A 119 -9.26 -0.55 -16.29
N ASP A 120 -8.56 0.44 -16.84
CA ASP A 120 -8.81 1.87 -16.61
C ASP A 120 -10.19 2.33 -17.13
N SER A 121 -10.65 1.76 -18.25
CA SER A 121 -11.94 2.12 -18.86
C SER A 121 -13.14 1.87 -17.94
N GLU A 122 -13.09 0.86 -17.07
CA GLU A 122 -14.13 0.60 -16.05
C GLU A 122 -14.26 1.75 -15.05
N LEU A 123 -13.19 2.51 -14.80
CA LEU A 123 -13.23 3.64 -13.87
C LEU A 123 -13.99 4.83 -14.46
N ASN A 124 -14.11 4.98 -15.78
CA ASN A 124 -14.73 6.16 -16.39
C ASN A 124 -14.14 7.47 -15.81
N ILE A 125 -12.81 7.56 -15.71
CA ILE A 125 -12.09 8.78 -15.34
C ILE A 125 -11.42 9.32 -16.61
N PRO A 126 -11.83 10.50 -17.12
CA PRO A 126 -11.21 11.07 -18.32
C PRO A 126 -9.71 11.35 -18.13
N GLY A 127 -8.90 10.94 -19.10
CA GLY A 127 -7.45 11.11 -19.07
C GLY A 127 -6.69 10.09 -18.21
N LEU A 128 -7.37 9.04 -17.74
CA LEU A 128 -6.74 7.89 -17.09
C LEU A 128 -6.55 6.76 -18.11
N PHE A 129 -5.32 6.27 -18.27
CA PHE A 129 -5.02 5.13 -19.14
C PHE A 129 -4.05 4.17 -18.48
N LEU A 130 -4.31 2.85 -18.55
CA LEU A 130 -3.42 1.82 -18.04
C LEU A 130 -2.95 0.91 -19.18
N LEU A 131 -1.63 0.84 -19.37
CA LEU A 131 -1.01 -0.08 -20.32
C LEU A 131 -0.29 -1.20 -19.54
N PRO A 132 -0.87 -2.41 -19.46
CA PRO A 132 -0.19 -3.56 -18.86
C PRO A 132 1.01 -4.00 -19.72
N ASP A 133 1.95 -4.73 -19.10
CA ASP A 133 3.12 -5.28 -19.80
C ASP A 133 3.94 -4.24 -20.61
N PHE A 134 3.92 -2.98 -20.17
CA PHE A 134 4.62 -1.86 -20.80
C PHE A 134 6.15 -2.09 -20.88
N VAL A 135 6.70 -2.75 -19.86
CA VAL A 135 8.07 -3.28 -19.89
C VAL A 135 8.09 -4.80 -19.80
N THR A 136 9.09 -5.40 -20.43
CA THR A 136 9.35 -6.83 -20.32
C THR A 136 9.92 -7.18 -18.95
N VAL A 137 9.93 -8.46 -18.60
CA VAL A 137 10.57 -8.95 -17.36
C VAL A 137 12.06 -8.61 -17.34
N ALA A 138 12.75 -8.75 -18.48
CA ALA A 138 14.18 -8.42 -18.58
C ALA A 138 14.46 -6.93 -18.34
N GLU A 139 13.63 -6.06 -18.92
CA GLU A 139 13.73 -4.61 -18.72
C GLU A 139 13.42 -4.19 -17.29
N GLU A 140 12.42 -4.80 -16.65
CA GLU A 140 12.17 -4.58 -15.23
C GLU A 140 13.41 -4.89 -14.39
N GLN A 141 14.09 -6.02 -14.64
CA GLN A 141 15.33 -6.35 -13.92
C GLN A 141 16.45 -5.34 -14.18
N GLN A 142 16.61 -4.88 -15.43
CA GLN A 142 17.60 -3.85 -15.77
C GLN A 142 17.31 -2.51 -15.08
N LEU A 143 16.06 -2.08 -15.07
CA LEU A 143 15.62 -0.85 -14.40
C LEU A 143 15.85 -0.93 -12.89
N LEU A 144 15.49 -2.06 -12.27
CA LEU A 144 15.69 -2.30 -10.84
C LEU A 144 17.18 -2.32 -10.49
N ALA A 145 18.02 -3.06 -11.24
CA ALA A 145 19.46 -3.08 -11.03
C ALA A 145 20.09 -1.69 -11.19
N ALA A 146 19.62 -0.91 -12.17
CA ALA A 146 20.10 0.45 -12.39
C ALA A 146 19.82 1.37 -11.20
N VAL A 147 18.61 1.35 -10.63
CA VAL A 147 18.30 2.19 -9.46
C VAL A 147 18.90 1.64 -8.17
N ASP A 148 19.03 0.32 -8.02
CA ASP A 148 19.65 -0.28 -6.85
C ASP A 148 21.15 0.04 -6.74
N ALA A 149 21.84 0.22 -7.87
CA ALA A 149 23.24 0.64 -7.92
C ALA A 149 23.48 2.13 -7.62
N ARG A 150 22.41 2.91 -7.40
CA ARG A 150 22.49 4.37 -7.20
C ARG A 150 22.07 4.77 -5.79
N HIS A 151 22.49 5.97 -5.39
CA HIS A 151 22.19 6.50 -4.05
C HIS A 151 20.70 6.73 -3.86
N TRP A 152 20.18 6.33 -2.70
CA TRP A 152 18.78 6.52 -2.30
C TRP A 152 18.68 7.52 -1.15
N ILE A 153 17.73 8.46 -1.27
CA ILE A 153 17.40 9.40 -0.19
C ILE A 153 16.27 8.79 0.65
N GLY A 154 16.50 8.64 1.95
CA GLY A 154 15.48 8.18 2.88
C GLY A 154 14.45 9.27 3.18
N LEU A 155 13.17 8.95 3.05
CA LEU A 155 12.04 9.71 3.59
C LEU A 155 11.43 8.93 4.77
N ALA A 156 10.41 9.48 5.43
CA ALA A 156 9.86 8.92 6.67
C ALA A 156 9.46 7.43 6.62
N LYS A 157 8.92 6.93 5.49
CA LYS A 157 8.48 5.52 5.34
C LYS A 157 8.90 4.87 4.02
N ARG A 158 9.61 5.60 3.15
CA ARG A 158 9.98 5.17 1.80
C ARG A 158 11.33 5.77 1.45
N ARG A 159 11.95 5.33 0.37
CA ARG A 159 13.15 5.97 -0.18
C ARG A 159 12.92 6.42 -1.61
N VAL A 160 13.67 7.43 -2.04
CA VAL A 160 13.47 8.11 -3.31
C VAL A 160 14.78 8.40 -4.05
N GLN A 161 14.72 8.48 -5.37
CA GLN A 161 15.74 9.08 -6.23
C GLN A 161 15.07 10.10 -7.15
N HIS A 162 15.79 11.17 -7.47
CA HIS A 162 15.35 12.22 -8.39
C HIS A 162 16.34 12.36 -9.53
N TYR A 163 15.82 12.50 -10.75
CA TYR A 163 16.60 12.80 -11.94
C TYR A 163 15.95 13.92 -12.72
N GLY A 164 16.76 14.68 -13.47
CA GLY A 164 16.30 15.90 -14.12
C GLY A 164 16.16 17.03 -13.13
N TYR A 165 15.16 16.94 -12.26
CA TYR A 165 14.92 17.89 -11.18
C TYR A 165 14.56 17.20 -9.87
N GLU A 166 15.03 17.77 -8.77
CA GLU A 166 14.65 17.36 -7.42
C GLU A 166 13.23 17.84 -7.09
N PHE A 167 12.41 16.96 -6.52
CA PHE A 167 11.12 17.37 -5.96
C PHE A 167 11.28 17.77 -4.50
N CYS A 168 11.12 19.05 -4.20
CA CYS A 168 11.25 19.60 -2.87
C CYS A 168 9.96 19.35 -2.06
N TYR A 169 9.97 18.33 -1.19
CA TYR A 169 8.79 17.94 -0.41
C TYR A 169 8.26 19.01 0.55
N GLY A 170 9.14 19.89 1.07
CA GLY A 170 8.74 20.98 1.98
C GLY A 170 7.91 22.06 1.29
N THR A 171 8.21 22.38 0.03
CA THR A 171 7.46 23.35 -0.78
C THR A 171 6.48 22.70 -1.75
N ARG A 172 6.51 21.36 -1.85
CA ARG A 172 5.78 20.55 -2.84
C ARG A 172 6.00 21.03 -4.28
N ASN A 173 7.20 21.49 -4.60
CA ASN A 173 7.52 22.07 -5.91
C ASN A 173 8.91 21.65 -6.37
N VAL A 174 9.32 22.13 -7.54
CA VAL A 174 10.65 21.97 -8.14
C VAL A 174 11.32 23.35 -8.20
N ASP A 175 12.62 23.43 -7.89
CA ASP A 175 13.42 24.61 -8.20
C ASP A 175 13.87 24.55 -9.66
N THR A 176 13.20 25.31 -10.53
CA THR A 176 13.48 25.35 -11.98
C THR A 176 14.88 25.88 -12.31
N LYS A 177 15.58 26.52 -11.36
CA LYS A 177 16.96 26.97 -11.53
C LYS A 177 17.98 25.88 -11.22
N LYS A 178 17.56 24.75 -10.62
CA LYS A 178 18.44 23.65 -10.18
C LYS A 178 18.13 22.36 -10.93
N ARG A 179 18.65 22.28 -12.16
CA ARG A 179 18.62 21.04 -12.93
C ARG A 179 19.74 20.11 -12.48
N LEU A 180 19.41 18.86 -12.15
CA LEU A 180 20.33 17.80 -11.72
C LEU A 180 21.07 17.14 -12.90
N GLY A 181 20.62 17.37 -14.13
CA GLY A 181 21.17 16.79 -15.35
C GLY A 181 20.06 16.32 -16.30
N GLU A 182 20.43 15.54 -17.31
CA GLU A 182 19.47 14.86 -18.19
C GLU A 182 18.86 13.62 -17.51
N LEU A 183 17.76 13.11 -18.07
CA LEU A 183 17.23 11.82 -17.63
C LEU A 183 18.25 10.70 -17.93
N PRO A 184 18.40 9.69 -17.06
CA PRO A 184 19.36 8.62 -17.27
C PRO A 184 19.05 7.78 -18.50
N SER A 185 20.09 7.31 -19.20
CA SER A 185 19.91 6.47 -20.40
C SER A 185 19.13 5.17 -20.18
N PHE A 186 19.12 4.62 -18.96
CA PHE A 186 18.33 3.42 -18.66
C PHE A 186 16.81 3.64 -18.77
N VAL A 187 16.33 4.89 -18.81
CA VAL A 187 14.90 5.18 -19.07
C VAL A 187 14.59 5.47 -20.53
N SER A 188 15.57 5.50 -21.43
CA SER A 188 15.33 5.73 -22.87
C SER A 188 14.27 4.79 -23.47
N PRO A 189 14.27 3.47 -23.20
CA PRO A 189 13.24 2.58 -23.74
C PRO A 189 11.82 2.90 -23.25
N ILE A 190 11.69 3.50 -22.05
CA ILE A 190 10.42 3.97 -21.51
C ILE A 190 9.97 5.20 -22.29
N LEU A 191 10.86 6.19 -22.46
CA LEU A 191 10.57 7.43 -23.17
C LEU A 191 10.15 7.18 -24.63
N GLU A 192 10.81 6.23 -25.30
CA GLU A 192 10.47 5.82 -26.67
C GLU A 192 9.09 5.16 -26.77
N ARG A 193 8.67 4.42 -25.74
CA ARG A 193 7.36 3.73 -25.71
C ARG A 193 6.20 4.59 -25.22
N ILE A 194 6.44 5.77 -24.67
CA ILE A 194 5.36 6.65 -24.21
C ILE A 194 4.43 7.07 -25.36
N TYR A 195 4.93 7.14 -26.59
CA TYR A 195 4.12 7.41 -27.78
C TYR A 195 3.07 6.31 -28.08
N LEU A 196 3.10 5.17 -27.39
CA LEU A 196 2.06 4.15 -27.49
C LEU A 196 0.73 4.57 -26.84
N PHE A 197 0.72 5.59 -25.99
CA PHE A 197 -0.52 6.07 -25.40
C PHE A 197 -1.38 6.83 -26.43
N PRO A 198 -2.71 6.56 -26.49
CA PRO A 198 -3.61 7.34 -27.32
C PRO A 198 -3.58 8.81 -26.87
N ASN A 199 -3.63 9.74 -27.82
CA ASN A 199 -3.49 11.22 -27.72
C ASN A 199 -2.12 11.80 -28.10
N PHE A 200 -1.10 10.98 -28.34
CA PHE A 200 0.10 11.44 -29.03
C PHE A 200 -0.10 11.22 -30.53
N ASP A 201 -0.71 12.19 -31.22
CA ASP A 201 -0.57 12.23 -32.68
C ASP A 201 0.93 12.28 -32.97
N ASN A 202 1.43 11.39 -33.84
CA ASN A 202 2.84 11.33 -34.24
C ASN A 202 3.42 12.67 -34.77
N GLY A 203 2.58 13.70 -34.96
CA GLY A 203 2.97 15.06 -35.33
C GLY A 203 2.89 16.12 -34.23
N SER A 204 2.39 15.80 -33.02
CA SER A 204 2.28 16.75 -31.91
C SER A 204 3.57 16.75 -31.10
N ALA A 205 4.03 17.95 -30.72
CA ALA A 205 5.32 18.26 -30.11
C ALA A 205 5.90 17.15 -29.23
N SER A 206 7.15 16.76 -29.49
CA SER A 206 7.90 15.76 -28.72
C SER A 206 7.66 15.95 -27.23
N LEU A 207 7.04 14.94 -26.60
CA LEU A 207 6.77 14.97 -25.18
C LEU A 207 8.11 14.99 -24.43
N ASN A 208 8.57 16.17 -24.04
CA ASN A 208 9.90 16.40 -23.49
C ASN A 208 9.91 16.25 -21.96
N LEU A 209 9.60 15.04 -21.48
CA LEU A 209 9.67 14.73 -20.05
C LEU A 209 11.09 14.93 -19.54
N ASP A 210 11.24 15.77 -18.52
CA ASP A 210 12.54 16.21 -18.00
C ASP A 210 12.68 15.98 -16.50
N GLN A 211 11.73 15.28 -15.88
CA GLN A 211 11.77 14.93 -14.47
C GLN A 211 11.35 13.48 -14.24
N LEU A 212 12.14 12.77 -13.42
CA LEU A 212 11.86 11.41 -12.96
C LEU A 212 11.98 11.34 -11.45
N THR A 213 10.93 10.85 -10.79
CA THR A 213 10.99 10.43 -9.39
C THR A 213 10.88 8.91 -9.31
N VAL A 214 11.91 8.24 -8.80
CA VAL A 214 11.87 6.82 -8.47
C VAL A 214 11.55 6.69 -6.99
N ASN A 215 10.45 6.01 -6.63
CA ASN A 215 10.14 5.70 -5.24
C ASN A 215 10.26 4.19 -5.00
N GLU A 216 10.81 3.81 -3.85
CA GLU A 216 10.68 2.45 -3.32
C GLU A 216 9.90 2.44 -2.01
N TYR A 217 8.89 1.57 -1.98
CA TYR A 217 8.02 1.34 -0.85
C TYR A 217 8.24 -0.07 -0.28
N PRO A 218 8.53 -0.19 1.02
CA PRO A 218 8.43 -1.47 1.73
C PRO A 218 6.98 -1.96 1.78
N SER A 219 6.80 -3.28 1.93
CA SER A 219 5.46 -3.88 2.10
C SER A 219 4.67 -3.22 3.25
N GLY A 220 3.42 -2.83 2.97
CA GLY A 220 2.56 -2.13 3.94
C GLY A 220 2.63 -0.60 3.86
N VAL A 221 3.62 -0.04 3.18
CA VAL A 221 3.74 1.40 2.98
C VAL A 221 3.01 1.81 1.70
N GLY A 222 1.98 2.63 1.87
CA GLY A 222 1.26 3.30 0.80
C GLY A 222 1.74 4.73 0.55
N LEU A 223 0.89 5.48 -0.13
CA LEU A 223 1.09 6.88 -0.50
C LEU A 223 -0.20 7.62 -0.20
N SER A 224 -0.17 8.61 0.70
CA SER A 224 -1.35 9.39 1.12
C SER A 224 -2.05 10.11 -0.04
N PRO A 225 -3.37 10.37 0.05
CA PRO A 225 -4.12 10.98 -1.04
C PRO A 225 -3.59 12.38 -1.37
N HIS A 226 -3.33 12.64 -2.63
CA HIS A 226 -2.92 13.95 -3.11
C HIS A 226 -3.17 14.10 -4.62
N ILE A 227 -3.22 15.34 -5.06
CA ILE A 227 -3.02 15.74 -6.45
C ILE A 227 -1.59 16.25 -6.57
N ASP A 228 -0.88 15.85 -7.62
CA ASP A 228 0.46 16.37 -7.91
C ASP A 228 0.36 17.89 -8.12
N THR A 229 1.32 18.65 -7.61
CA THR A 229 1.26 20.12 -7.63
C THR A 229 1.11 20.65 -9.06
N HIS A 230 0.10 21.49 -9.32
CA HIS A 230 -0.22 22.01 -10.65
C HIS A 230 0.82 23.03 -11.11
N SER A 231 1.40 23.80 -10.18
CA SER A 231 2.46 24.76 -10.47
C SER A 231 3.80 24.11 -10.80
N ALA A 232 4.06 22.88 -10.32
CA ALA A 232 5.34 22.19 -10.48
C ALA A 232 5.45 21.44 -11.81
N PHE A 233 4.35 20.83 -12.26
CA PHE A 233 4.35 19.91 -13.37
C PHE A 233 3.26 20.24 -14.38
N GLU A 234 3.53 19.90 -15.64
CA GLU A 234 2.55 19.99 -16.70
C GLU A 234 1.51 18.85 -16.63
N ASP A 235 0.79 18.64 -17.74
CA ASP A 235 -0.42 17.82 -17.78
C ASP A 235 -0.15 16.32 -17.61
N CYS A 236 0.77 15.75 -18.40
CA CYS A 236 0.96 14.30 -18.40
C CYS A 236 1.86 13.85 -17.24
N ILE A 237 1.38 12.87 -16.47
CA ILE A 237 2.16 12.10 -15.50
C ILE A 237 2.14 10.63 -15.90
N PHE A 238 3.32 10.04 -16.07
CA PHE A 238 3.48 8.61 -16.35
C PHE A 238 4.02 7.91 -15.12
N SER A 239 3.34 6.87 -14.65
CA SER A 239 3.73 6.08 -13.48
C SER A 239 3.91 4.61 -13.85
N LEU A 240 5.15 4.18 -14.01
CA LEU A 240 5.52 2.78 -14.22
C LEU A 240 5.63 2.06 -12.88
N SER A 241 4.90 0.95 -12.71
CA SER A 241 4.97 0.11 -11.51
C SER A 241 5.92 -1.07 -11.72
N LEU A 242 6.82 -1.36 -10.78
CA LEU A 242 7.84 -2.41 -10.83
C LEU A 242 7.95 -3.14 -9.47
N ALA A 243 8.50 -4.35 -9.48
CA ALA A 243 8.83 -5.21 -8.33
C ALA A 243 7.65 -5.64 -7.42
N GLY A 244 6.45 -5.09 -7.62
CA GLY A 244 5.27 -5.53 -6.89
C GLY A 244 3.98 -4.84 -7.33
N PRO A 245 2.84 -5.55 -7.24
CA PRO A 245 1.55 -4.97 -7.52
C PRO A 245 1.08 -4.07 -6.37
N CYS A 246 0.11 -3.22 -6.66
CA CYS A 246 -0.72 -2.57 -5.65
C CYS A 246 -2.08 -2.20 -6.23
N ILE A 247 -2.95 -1.63 -5.40
CA ILE A 247 -4.11 -0.86 -5.89
C ILE A 247 -3.82 0.63 -5.75
N MET A 248 -4.36 1.41 -6.68
CA MET A 248 -4.41 2.86 -6.59
C MET A 248 -5.88 3.29 -6.53
N GLU A 249 -6.23 4.04 -5.49
CA GLU A 249 -7.55 4.64 -5.31
C GLU A 249 -7.52 6.09 -5.81
N PHE A 250 -8.57 6.47 -6.52
CA PHE A 250 -8.84 7.81 -7.02
C PHE A 250 -10.02 8.40 -6.26
N ARG A 251 -9.84 9.60 -5.70
CA ARG A 251 -10.86 10.32 -4.93
C ARG A 251 -11.14 11.69 -5.54
N ARG A 252 -12.42 11.95 -5.86
CA ARG A 252 -12.89 13.27 -6.32
C ARG A 252 -13.92 13.83 -5.34
N TYR A 253 -13.67 15.05 -4.88
CA TYR A 253 -14.50 15.74 -3.89
C TYR A 253 -15.35 16.80 -4.60
N SER A 254 -16.67 16.86 -4.31
CA SER A 254 -17.56 17.84 -4.97
C SER A 254 -17.36 19.27 -4.46
N VAL A 255 -16.96 19.43 -3.20
CA VAL A 255 -16.61 20.72 -2.57
C VAL A 255 -15.15 20.65 -2.16
N SER A 256 -14.25 21.28 -2.91
CA SER A 256 -12.84 21.36 -2.55
C SER A 256 -12.38 22.82 -2.45
N THR A 257 -11.80 23.17 -1.31
CA THR A 257 -10.71 24.13 -1.28
C THR A 257 -9.42 23.32 -1.36
N TRP A 258 -8.50 23.66 -2.24
CA TRP A 258 -7.12 23.13 -2.29
C TRP A 258 -6.40 22.99 -0.92
N LYS A 259 -6.82 23.76 0.08
CA LYS A 259 -6.32 23.75 1.47
C LYS A 259 -7.00 22.76 2.40
N ALA A 260 -8.14 22.17 2.02
CA ALA A 260 -8.82 21.19 2.85
C ALA A 260 -7.89 19.98 3.03
N SER A 261 -7.27 19.91 4.20
CA SER A 261 -6.60 18.71 4.67
C SER A 261 -7.60 17.57 4.56
N THR A 262 -7.23 16.49 3.88
CA THR A 262 -8.04 15.27 3.76
C THR A 262 -8.51 14.73 5.12
N THR A 263 -7.88 15.14 6.23
CA THR A 263 -8.30 14.79 7.59
C THR A 263 -9.64 15.38 8.02
N ASP A 264 -10.05 16.52 7.46
CA ASP A 264 -11.25 17.23 7.93
C ASP A 264 -12.49 16.76 7.19
N ALA A 265 -12.37 16.47 5.89
CA ALA A 265 -13.44 15.91 5.07
C ALA A 265 -13.77 14.44 5.41
N GLU A 266 -12.84 13.68 6.00
CA GLU A 266 -13.13 12.32 6.49
C GLU A 266 -13.90 12.31 7.82
N LYS A 267 -13.89 13.42 8.59
CA LYS A 267 -14.57 13.51 9.90
C LYS A 267 -16.01 13.96 9.80
N SER A 268 -16.32 14.85 8.88
CA SER A 268 -17.71 15.12 8.49
C SER A 268 -18.12 14.02 7.52
N GLY A 269 -19.14 13.22 7.82
CA GLY A 269 -19.72 12.24 6.88
C GLY A 269 -20.40 12.88 5.66
N ASP A 270 -19.87 13.99 5.17
CA ASP A 270 -20.41 14.77 4.07
C ASP A 270 -20.14 14.04 2.75
N SER A 271 -21.24 13.55 2.19
CA SER A 271 -21.32 12.42 1.25
C SER A 271 -20.99 12.81 -0.19
N SER A 272 -19.87 13.50 -0.41
CA SER A 272 -19.54 14.05 -1.73
C SER A 272 -18.15 13.66 -2.27
N CYS A 273 -17.58 12.57 -1.76
CA CYS A 273 -16.34 11.98 -2.28
C CYS A 273 -16.65 10.75 -3.15
N ILE A 274 -16.39 10.85 -4.46
CA ILE A 274 -16.43 9.71 -5.37
C ILE A 274 -15.10 8.97 -5.26
N LYS A 275 -15.13 7.68 -4.88
CA LYS A 275 -13.97 6.82 -4.79
C LYS A 275 -14.01 5.75 -5.88
N LYS A 276 -12.89 5.53 -6.55
CA LYS A 276 -12.70 4.49 -7.59
C LYS A 276 -11.34 3.84 -7.39
N ALA A 277 -11.17 2.55 -7.64
CA ALA A 277 -9.89 1.88 -7.44
C ALA A 277 -9.48 1.06 -8.65
N LEU A 278 -8.18 1.09 -8.97
CA LEU A 278 -7.57 0.38 -10.09
C LEU A 278 -6.44 -0.51 -9.57
N TYR A 279 -6.41 -1.75 -10.03
CA TYR A 279 -5.28 -2.65 -9.81
C TYR A 279 -4.12 -2.25 -10.74
N LEU A 280 -2.93 -2.09 -10.16
CA LEU A 280 -1.69 -1.80 -10.88
C LEU A 280 -0.79 -3.04 -10.82
N PRO A 281 -0.77 -3.88 -11.86
CA PRO A 281 0.18 -4.98 -11.92
C PRO A 281 1.62 -4.47 -12.05
N PRO A 282 2.63 -5.28 -11.68
CA PRO A 282 4.01 -4.94 -12.02
C PRO A 282 4.17 -4.84 -13.55
N ARG A 283 5.12 -4.03 -13.98
CA ARG A 283 5.47 -3.73 -15.37
C ARG A 283 4.41 -2.96 -16.17
N SER A 284 3.36 -2.46 -15.54
CA SER A 284 2.37 -1.60 -16.20
C SER A 284 2.72 -0.12 -16.10
N MET A 285 2.39 0.65 -17.15
CA MET A 285 2.43 2.11 -17.15
C MET A 285 1.04 2.69 -16.97
N LEU A 286 0.90 3.61 -16.03
CA LEU A 286 -0.31 4.41 -15.82
C LEU A 286 -0.08 5.84 -16.31
N LEU A 287 -0.97 6.38 -17.12
CA LEU A 287 -1.01 7.79 -17.52
C LEU A 287 -2.13 8.52 -16.77
N LEU A 288 -1.78 9.65 -16.15
CA LEU A 288 -2.73 10.66 -15.69
C LEU A 288 -2.58 11.91 -16.57
N SER A 289 -3.65 12.32 -17.23
CA SER A 289 -3.75 13.59 -17.97
C SER A 289 -5.12 14.24 -17.74
N GLY A 290 -5.27 15.52 -18.06
CA GLY A 290 -6.53 16.23 -17.98
C GLY A 290 -7.23 16.08 -16.62
N GLU A 291 -8.44 15.52 -16.61
CA GLU A 291 -9.21 15.38 -15.38
C GLU A 291 -8.52 14.46 -14.36
N ALA A 292 -8.05 13.28 -14.79
CA ALA A 292 -7.36 12.32 -13.94
C ALA A 292 -6.15 12.94 -13.24
N ARG A 293 -5.44 13.84 -13.95
CA ARG A 293 -4.29 14.58 -13.44
C ARG A 293 -4.67 15.64 -12.41
N TYR A 294 -5.68 16.45 -12.73
CA TYR A 294 -5.90 17.75 -12.07
C TYR A 294 -7.06 17.77 -11.08
N ALA A 295 -7.95 16.78 -11.10
CA ALA A 295 -9.17 16.78 -10.28
C ALA A 295 -9.33 15.54 -9.38
N TRP A 296 -8.48 14.53 -9.54
CA TRP A 296 -8.54 13.30 -8.78
C TRP A 296 -7.32 13.15 -7.88
N ASN A 297 -7.56 13.04 -6.57
CA ASN A 297 -6.52 12.63 -5.65
C ASN A 297 -6.20 11.16 -5.91
N HIS A 298 -4.93 10.83 -6.10
CA HIS A 298 -4.48 9.45 -6.21
C HIS A 298 -3.84 9.01 -4.90
N TYR A 299 -4.11 7.76 -4.51
CA TYR A 299 -3.81 7.22 -3.20
C TYR A 299 -3.40 5.75 -3.33
N ILE A 300 -2.40 5.30 -2.58
CA ILE A 300 -2.10 3.88 -2.41
C ILE A 300 -2.33 3.54 -0.95
N PRO A 301 -3.26 2.62 -0.61
CA PRO A 301 -3.56 2.32 0.79
C PRO A 301 -2.38 1.74 1.58
N HIS A 302 -2.28 2.09 2.87
CA HIS A 302 -1.24 1.60 3.79
C HIS A 302 -1.58 0.23 4.39
N HIS A 303 -1.55 -0.81 3.56
CA HIS A 303 -1.76 -2.20 3.99
C HIS A 303 -0.89 -3.19 3.19
N LYS A 304 -0.83 -4.44 3.66
CA LYS A 304 -0.01 -5.51 3.06
C LYS A 304 -0.79 -6.42 2.11
N ILE A 305 -2.11 -6.26 2.05
CA ILE A 305 -3.02 -7.14 1.33
C ILE A 305 -4.06 -6.28 0.62
N ASP A 306 -4.20 -6.50 -0.69
CA ASP A 306 -5.21 -5.89 -1.54
C ASP A 306 -6.31 -6.94 -1.83
N LYS A 307 -7.59 -6.52 -1.81
CA LYS A 307 -8.70 -7.35 -2.30
C LYS A 307 -9.08 -6.85 -3.69
N VAL A 308 -8.85 -7.67 -4.71
CA VAL A 308 -9.10 -7.32 -6.11
C VAL A 308 -10.13 -8.30 -6.66
N LYS A 309 -11.36 -7.82 -6.87
CA LYS A 309 -12.52 -8.68 -7.14
C LYS A 309 -12.62 -9.76 -6.04
N ASP A 310 -12.61 -11.04 -6.41
CA ASP A 310 -12.65 -12.16 -5.47
C ASP A 310 -11.26 -12.66 -5.03
N LYS A 311 -10.19 -12.02 -5.51
CA LYS A 311 -8.81 -12.44 -5.22
C LYS A 311 -8.20 -11.60 -4.10
N VAL A 312 -7.54 -12.28 -3.18
CA VAL A 312 -6.72 -11.65 -2.15
C VAL A 312 -5.27 -11.65 -2.63
N ILE A 313 -4.73 -10.46 -2.90
CA ILE A 313 -3.36 -10.27 -3.40
C ILE A 313 -2.49 -9.76 -2.27
N ARG A 314 -1.42 -10.49 -1.97
CA ARG A 314 -0.42 -10.05 -1.00
C ARG A 314 0.59 -9.14 -1.68
N ARG A 315 0.86 -7.96 -1.11
CA ARG A 315 1.88 -7.05 -1.65
C ARG A 315 3.28 -7.64 -1.48
N SER A 316 4.12 -7.48 -2.50
CA SER A 316 5.53 -7.86 -2.49
C SER A 316 6.29 -7.21 -1.33
N SER A 317 7.48 -7.74 -1.02
CA SER A 317 8.38 -7.19 0.01
C SER A 317 8.81 -5.74 -0.30
N ARG A 318 8.97 -5.41 -1.59
CA ARG A 318 9.22 -4.08 -2.11
C ARG A 318 8.32 -3.78 -3.31
N ARG A 319 7.99 -2.51 -3.52
CA ARG A 319 7.42 -1.96 -4.75
C ARG A 319 8.27 -0.78 -5.19
N VAL A 320 8.61 -0.73 -6.46
CA VAL A 320 9.31 0.42 -7.04
C VAL A 320 8.38 1.09 -8.05
N SER A 321 8.36 2.42 -8.10
CA SER A 321 7.62 3.15 -9.12
C SER A 321 8.45 4.26 -9.70
N PHE A 322 8.41 4.39 -11.02
CA PHE A 322 9.05 5.47 -11.75
C PHE A 322 7.96 6.42 -12.19
N THR A 323 8.04 7.67 -11.75
CA THR A 323 7.08 8.70 -12.15
C THR A 323 7.78 9.75 -13.00
N LEU A 324 7.42 9.81 -14.28
CA LEU A 324 7.97 10.73 -15.27
C LEU A 324 7.01 11.89 -15.52
N ARG A 325 7.56 13.10 -15.59
CA ARG A 325 6.81 14.36 -15.71
C ARG A 325 7.58 15.38 -16.54
N LYS A 326 6.86 16.43 -16.93
CA LYS A 326 7.42 17.67 -17.46
C LYS A 326 7.33 18.76 -16.41
N VAL A 327 8.45 19.40 -16.06
CA VAL A 327 8.47 20.56 -15.17
C VAL A 327 7.83 21.75 -15.85
N ARG A 328 6.94 22.43 -15.12
CA ARG A 328 6.26 23.64 -15.57
C ARG A 328 7.09 24.88 -15.22
N ASN A 329 7.25 25.79 -16.18
CA ASN A 329 8.01 27.05 -16.01
C ASN A 329 7.15 28.32 -16.16
N HIS A 330 5.83 28.17 -16.19
CA HIS A 330 4.85 29.26 -16.29
C HIS A 330 3.63 28.97 -15.41
N PRO A 331 2.80 29.95 -15.04
CA PRO A 331 1.59 29.70 -14.24
C PRO A 331 0.67 28.65 -14.88
N CYS A 332 0.01 27.83 -14.05
CA CYS A 332 -0.89 26.80 -14.55
C CYS A 332 -2.26 27.37 -14.91
N SER A 333 -2.72 27.12 -16.13
CA SER A 333 -4.02 27.55 -16.67
C SER A 333 -4.97 26.37 -16.92
N CYS A 334 -4.84 25.27 -16.17
CA CYS A 334 -5.72 24.10 -16.32
C CYS A 334 -7.20 24.45 -16.09
N LYS A 335 -8.11 23.65 -16.67
CA LYS A 335 -9.59 23.79 -16.56
C LYS A 335 -10.17 23.45 -15.17
N TYR A 336 -9.31 23.34 -14.15
CA TYR A 336 -9.65 22.84 -12.82
C TYR A 336 -9.16 23.81 -11.72
N PRO A 337 -9.54 25.10 -11.77
CA PRO A 337 -9.06 26.12 -10.85
C PRO A 337 -9.27 25.77 -9.38
N GLN A 338 -10.36 25.08 -9.03
CA GLN A 338 -10.72 24.71 -7.66
C GLN A 338 -9.73 23.74 -6.98
N TYR A 339 -8.97 22.98 -7.77
CA TYR A 339 -7.92 22.07 -7.28
C TYR A 339 -6.50 22.62 -7.52
N CYS A 340 -6.39 23.77 -8.20
CA CYS A 340 -5.13 24.27 -8.73
C CYS A 340 -4.44 25.24 -7.77
N ASP A 341 -3.30 24.84 -7.21
CA ASP A 341 -2.50 25.68 -6.33
C ASP A 341 -1.97 26.96 -7.00
N SER A 342 -1.72 26.92 -8.31
CA SER A 342 -1.28 28.08 -9.08
C SER A 342 -2.39 29.12 -9.31
N GLN A 343 -3.66 28.72 -9.28
CA GLN A 343 -4.81 29.61 -9.59
C GLN A 343 -5.58 30.05 -8.34
N GLN A 344 -5.45 29.31 -7.23
CA GLN A 344 -6.05 29.68 -5.93
C GLN A 344 -5.16 30.64 -5.11
N GLN A 345 -3.96 30.96 -5.59
CA GLN A 345 -3.05 31.95 -5.00
C GLN A 345 -3.18 33.36 -5.61
N MET A 346 -3.90 33.49 -6.73
CA MET A 346 -4.28 34.78 -7.32
C MET A 346 -5.60 35.24 -6.70
#